data_AF-A0A967TE53-F1
#
_entry.id   AF-A0A967TE53-F1
#
_cell.length_a   1.000
_cell.length_b   1.000
_cell.length_c   1.000
_cell.angle_alpha   90.00
_cell.angle_beta   90.00
_cell.angle_gamma   90.00
#
_symmetry.space_group_name_H-M   'P 1'
#
loop_
_entity.id
_entity.type
_entity.pdbx_description
1 polymer ?
#
loop_
_entity_poly.entity_id
_entity_poly.type
_entity_poly.pdbx_seq_one_letter_code
_entity_poly.pdbx_strand_id
1 'polypeptide(L)'
;MTSTEHGDEAEGAPGVRGRLERLLARRLLDLHRPPEAIEWAVEALKREVDTPSLRILAGLDPSADSGEIDRYLDASMRELGWEPPTRARLVAIHAAAIAGAVLSGKLEPEDGPRRIEVEILSPLGHPASLREWCYLDDGFLLDPYRRLEGPALAEAIRRKAEEVAEGAESGELARRLAGEIRWPRGEAPTRSGRSRTSDTENDSPKKEVPMSDSSTVPPETPQGERPHDLTAADLIDRVTEILSRAEPAVYHRVLRGLAMRRPW
;
A
#
# COMPACT_ATOMS: atom_id res chain seq x y z
N MET A 1 -10.31 -51.64 13.28
CA MET A 1 -10.72 -50.25 13.03
C MET A 1 -9.86 -49.37 13.92
N THR A 2 -8.64 -49.12 13.46
CA THR A 2 -7.69 -48.22 14.13
C THR A 2 -8.03 -46.82 13.68
N SER A 3 -8.73 -46.08 14.55
CA SER A 3 -8.88 -44.64 14.42
C SER A 3 -7.48 -44.05 14.39
N THR A 4 -7.02 -43.66 13.20
CA THR A 4 -5.80 -42.88 13.06
C THR A 4 -6.12 -41.51 13.62
N GLU A 5 -5.79 -41.30 14.89
CA GLU A 5 -5.61 -39.98 15.49
C GLU A 5 -4.55 -39.27 14.63
N HIS A 6 -5.00 -38.56 13.59
CA HIS A 6 -4.19 -37.57 12.90
C HIS A 6 -3.96 -36.47 13.90
N GLY A 7 -2.81 -36.55 14.57
CA GLY A 7 -2.38 -35.60 15.57
C GLY A 7 -2.49 -34.18 15.03
N ASP A 8 -2.95 -33.30 15.91
CA ASP A 8 -2.87 -31.84 15.88
C ASP A 8 -1.41 -31.31 15.76
N GLU A 9 -0.46 -32.15 15.33
CA GLU A 9 0.94 -31.82 15.04
C GLU A 9 1.16 -31.43 13.57
N ALA A 10 0.10 -31.09 12.84
CA ALA A 10 0.23 -30.09 11.79
C ALA A 10 0.38 -28.71 12.45
N GLU A 11 1.41 -28.57 13.30
CA GLU A 11 2.00 -27.31 13.73
C GLU A 11 2.61 -26.70 12.46
N GLY A 12 1.71 -26.20 11.61
CA GLY A 12 1.95 -25.91 10.20
C GLY A 12 3.19 -25.05 10.09
N ALA A 13 4.21 -25.60 9.42
CA ALA A 13 5.55 -25.07 9.38
C ALA A 13 5.53 -23.53 9.45
N PRO A 14 5.99 -22.89 10.55
CA PRO A 14 5.66 -21.51 10.92
C PRO A 14 5.98 -20.46 9.83
N GLY A 15 6.73 -20.86 8.80
CA GLY A 15 6.95 -20.10 7.57
C GLY A 15 5.76 -20.00 6.60
N VAL A 16 4.94 -21.04 6.37
CA VAL A 16 3.91 -21.03 5.31
C VAL A 16 2.76 -20.10 5.66
N ARG A 17 2.19 -20.30 6.87
CA ARG A 17 1.10 -19.48 7.37
C ARG A 17 1.54 -18.04 7.57
N GLY A 18 2.70 -17.80 8.19
CA GLY A 18 3.21 -16.45 8.37
C GLY A 18 3.49 -15.73 7.03
N ARG A 19 3.92 -16.45 5.98
CA ARG A 19 4.08 -15.87 4.63
C ARG A 19 2.72 -15.57 4.00
N LEU A 20 1.73 -16.44 4.14
CA LEU A 20 0.36 -16.18 3.69
C LEU A 20 -0.22 -14.94 4.39
N GLU A 21 -0.10 -14.83 5.71
CA GLU A 21 -0.66 -13.71 6.45
C GLU A 21 -0.04 -12.36 6.01
N ARG A 22 1.28 -12.34 5.75
CA ARG A 22 1.93 -11.16 5.15
C ARG A 22 1.41 -10.85 3.75
N LEU A 23 1.18 -11.88 2.93
CA LEU A 23 0.60 -11.71 1.61
C LEU A 23 -0.81 -11.14 1.69
N LEU A 24 -1.66 -11.67 2.56
CA LEU A 24 -3.02 -11.18 2.79
C LEU A 24 -3.02 -9.74 3.30
N ALA A 25 -2.05 -9.38 4.16
CA ALA A 25 -1.92 -8.02 4.64
C ALA A 25 -1.52 -7.04 3.53
N ARG A 26 -0.60 -7.44 2.66
CA ARG A 26 -0.26 -6.65 1.46
C ARG A 26 -1.43 -6.56 0.49
N ARG A 27 -2.20 -7.64 0.32
CA ARG A 27 -3.41 -7.66 -0.52
C ARG A 27 -4.46 -6.68 0.01
N LEU A 28 -4.69 -6.67 1.32
CA LEU A 28 -5.60 -5.74 1.98
C LEU A 28 -5.24 -4.27 1.72
N LEU A 29 -3.95 -3.96 1.62
CA LEU A 29 -3.42 -2.62 1.40
C LEU A 29 -3.19 -2.28 -0.08
N ASP A 30 -3.60 -3.15 -1.01
CA ASP A 30 -3.35 -3.03 -2.46
C ASP A 30 -1.85 -2.94 -2.83
N LEU A 31 -1.00 -3.60 -2.04
CA LEU A 31 0.47 -3.64 -2.17
C LEU A 31 0.99 -5.00 -2.68
N HIS A 32 0.11 -5.98 -2.85
CA HIS A 32 0.49 -7.31 -3.30
C HIS A 32 0.83 -7.29 -4.78
N ARG A 33 1.81 -8.12 -5.16
CA ARG A 33 2.12 -8.38 -6.57
C ARG A 33 1.59 -9.76 -6.94
N PRO A 34 0.95 -9.93 -8.11
CA PRO A 34 0.48 -11.23 -8.59
C PRO A 34 1.46 -12.41 -8.39
N PRO A 35 2.78 -12.27 -8.62
CA PRO A 35 3.72 -13.38 -8.45
C PRO A 35 3.88 -13.86 -7.00
N GLU A 36 3.64 -13.00 -5.99
CA GLU A 36 3.86 -13.34 -4.59
C GLU A 36 2.93 -14.49 -4.12
N ALA A 37 1.70 -14.55 -4.65
CA ALA A 37 0.74 -15.61 -4.34
C ALA A 37 1.09 -16.94 -4.98
N ILE A 38 1.57 -16.90 -6.22
CA ILE A 38 2.05 -18.06 -6.96
C ILE A 38 3.29 -18.64 -6.26
N GLU A 39 4.26 -17.80 -5.90
CA GLU A 39 5.44 -18.21 -5.16
C GLU A 39 5.08 -18.82 -3.80
N TRP A 40 4.14 -18.21 -3.07
CA TRP A 40 3.64 -18.78 -1.82
C TRP A 40 3.04 -20.17 -2.03
N ALA A 41 2.24 -20.36 -3.07
CA ALA A 41 1.62 -21.65 -3.38
C ALA A 41 2.66 -22.73 -3.71
N VAL A 42 3.68 -22.39 -4.51
CA VAL A 42 4.81 -23.29 -4.81
C VAL A 42 5.54 -23.71 -3.52
N GLU A 43 5.83 -22.76 -2.63
CA GLU A 43 6.51 -23.06 -1.37
C GLU A 43 5.65 -23.87 -0.40
N ALA A 44 4.33 -23.66 -0.40
CA ALA A 44 3.39 -24.46 0.38
C ALA A 44 3.38 -25.92 -0.10
N LEU A 45 3.33 -26.15 -1.42
CA LEU A 45 3.40 -27.50 -2.01
C LEU A 45 4.72 -28.21 -1.69
N LYS A 46 5.85 -27.50 -1.73
CA LYS A 46 7.16 -28.05 -1.33
C LYS A 46 7.21 -28.51 0.13
N ARG A 47 6.30 -28.00 0.97
CA ARG A 47 6.18 -28.34 2.39
C ARG A 47 5.00 -29.29 2.64
N GLU A 48 4.58 -30.03 1.62
CA GLU A 48 3.53 -31.06 1.71
C GLU A 48 2.14 -30.50 2.07
N VAL A 49 1.95 -29.18 1.99
CA VAL A 49 0.63 -28.56 2.06
C VAL A 49 0.04 -28.63 0.66
N ASP A 50 -0.98 -29.48 0.49
CA ASP A 50 -1.49 -29.81 -0.84
C ASP A 50 -3.02 -29.77 -0.90
N THR A 51 -3.55 -28.91 -1.75
CA THR A 51 -4.98 -28.83 -2.07
C THR A 51 -5.18 -28.59 -3.58
N PRO A 52 -6.33 -28.97 -4.16
CA PRO A 52 -6.60 -28.76 -5.58
C PRO A 52 -6.42 -27.30 -6.03
N SER A 53 -6.96 -26.33 -5.28
CA SER A 53 -6.83 -24.92 -5.62
C SER A 53 -5.40 -24.40 -5.49
N LEU A 54 -4.63 -24.93 -4.53
CA LEU A 54 -3.24 -24.54 -4.32
C LEU A 54 -2.34 -25.00 -5.48
N ARG A 55 -2.58 -26.21 -6.00
CA ARG A 55 -1.90 -26.70 -7.23
C ARG A 55 -2.19 -25.82 -8.43
N ILE A 56 -3.44 -25.39 -8.58
CA ILE A 56 -3.82 -24.49 -9.69
C ILE A 56 -3.11 -23.15 -9.52
N LEU A 57 -3.18 -22.55 -8.32
CA LEU A 57 -2.51 -21.27 -8.02
C LEU A 57 -1.01 -21.34 -8.30
N ALA A 58 -0.33 -22.41 -7.90
CA ALA A 58 1.10 -22.61 -8.15
C ALA A 58 1.45 -22.77 -9.64
N GLY A 59 0.49 -23.19 -10.47
CA GLY A 59 0.64 -23.38 -11.91
C GLY A 59 0.19 -22.19 -12.76
N LEU A 60 -0.33 -21.11 -12.16
CA LEU A 60 -0.72 -19.91 -12.90
C LEU A 60 0.51 -19.18 -13.46
N ASP A 61 0.31 -18.53 -14.61
CA ASP A 61 1.32 -17.63 -15.16
C ASP A 61 1.43 -16.36 -14.29
N PRO A 62 2.63 -15.82 -14.02
CA PRO A 62 2.81 -14.57 -13.28
C PRO A 62 2.07 -13.35 -13.88
N SER A 63 1.69 -13.42 -15.16
CA SER A 63 0.88 -12.42 -15.87
C SER A 63 -0.63 -12.69 -15.85
N ALA A 64 -1.09 -13.75 -15.16
CA ALA A 64 -2.51 -14.04 -14.98
C ALA A 64 -3.25 -12.86 -14.34
N ASP A 65 -4.55 -12.75 -14.65
CA ASP A 65 -5.37 -11.68 -14.09
C ASP A 65 -5.43 -11.77 -12.56
N SER A 66 -5.34 -10.62 -11.89
CA SER A 66 -5.35 -10.54 -10.42
C SER A 66 -6.60 -11.17 -9.82
N GLY A 67 -7.75 -11.10 -10.50
CA GLY A 67 -9.00 -11.70 -10.04
C GLY A 67 -8.99 -13.24 -10.10
N GLU A 68 -8.23 -13.84 -11.02
CA GLU A 68 -8.03 -15.29 -11.08
C GLU A 68 -7.13 -15.76 -9.93
N ILE A 69 -6.00 -15.07 -9.73
CA ILE A 69 -5.06 -15.36 -8.63
C ILE A 69 -5.78 -15.26 -7.27
N ASP A 70 -6.53 -14.18 -7.06
CA ASP A 70 -7.30 -13.96 -5.84
C ASP A 70 -8.33 -15.07 -5.60
N ARG A 71 -9.03 -15.50 -6.65
CA ARG A 71 -10.03 -16.57 -6.56
C ARG A 71 -9.41 -17.87 -6.08
N TYR A 72 -8.26 -18.27 -6.63
CA TYR A 72 -7.60 -19.51 -6.23
C TYR A 72 -6.89 -19.40 -4.88
N LEU A 73 -6.40 -18.22 -4.51
CA LEU A 73 -5.90 -17.95 -3.16
C LEU A 73 -7.01 -18.13 -2.12
N ASP A 74 -8.18 -17.51 -2.35
CA ASP A 74 -9.34 -17.61 -1.45
C ASP A 74 -9.90 -19.04 -1.39
N ALA A 75 -9.86 -19.78 -2.51
CA ALA A 75 -10.24 -21.18 -2.53
C ALA A 75 -9.26 -22.07 -1.76
N SER A 76 -7.95 -21.84 -1.91
CA SER A 76 -6.91 -22.58 -1.18
C SER A 76 -7.05 -22.38 0.33
N MET A 77 -7.31 -21.16 0.81
CA MET A 77 -7.55 -20.92 2.23
C MET A 77 -8.76 -21.69 2.78
N ARG A 78 -9.86 -21.73 2.02
CA ARG A 78 -11.07 -22.50 2.40
C ARG A 78 -10.79 -24.00 2.45
N GLU A 79 -10.07 -24.54 1.47
CA GLU A 79 -9.69 -25.95 1.42
C GLU A 79 -8.79 -26.35 2.59
N LEU A 80 -7.89 -25.45 3.01
CA LEU A 80 -7.02 -25.63 4.18
C LEU A 80 -7.74 -25.46 5.51
N GLY A 81 -9.03 -25.08 5.52
CA GLY A 81 -9.77 -24.76 6.73
C GLY A 81 -9.21 -23.54 7.47
N TRP A 82 -8.51 -22.65 6.78
CA TRP A 82 -7.89 -21.47 7.38
C TRP A 82 -8.85 -20.29 7.35
N GLU A 83 -9.24 -19.83 8.53
CA GLU A 83 -10.00 -18.60 8.66
C GLU A 83 -9.08 -17.38 8.39
N PRO A 84 -9.49 -16.44 7.51
CA PRO A 84 -8.69 -15.26 7.24
C PRO A 84 -8.59 -14.39 8.51
N PRO A 85 -7.39 -13.88 8.85
CA PRO A 85 -7.25 -12.96 9.97
C PRO A 85 -8.09 -11.70 9.76
N THR A 86 -8.50 -11.06 10.87
CA THR A 86 -9.22 -9.78 10.79
C THR A 86 -8.37 -8.71 10.09
N ARG A 87 -9.01 -7.72 9.45
CA ARG A 87 -8.27 -6.64 8.78
C ARG A 87 -7.29 -5.93 9.71
N ALA A 88 -7.69 -5.63 10.94
CA ALA A 88 -6.81 -5.03 11.94
C ALA A 88 -5.62 -5.93 12.30
N ARG A 89 -5.83 -7.26 12.37
CA ARG A 89 -4.75 -8.22 12.55
C ARG A 89 -3.78 -8.23 11.38
N LEU A 90 -4.28 -8.22 10.15
CA LEU A 90 -3.46 -8.14 8.95
C LEU A 90 -2.59 -6.86 8.93
N VAL A 91 -3.16 -5.71 9.28
CA VAL A 91 -2.39 -4.45 9.39
C VAL A 91 -1.30 -4.57 10.46
N ALA A 92 -1.61 -5.12 11.63
CA ALA A 92 -0.62 -5.34 12.69
C ALA A 92 0.52 -6.27 12.23
N ILE A 93 0.20 -7.33 11.48
CA ILE A 93 1.19 -8.26 10.92
C ILE A 93 2.10 -7.53 9.90
N HIS A 94 1.54 -6.66 9.06
CA HIS A 94 2.34 -5.90 8.10
C HIS A 94 3.25 -4.89 8.78
N ALA A 95 2.74 -4.15 9.76
CA ALA A 95 3.54 -3.22 10.57
C ALA A 95 4.69 -3.96 11.28
N ALA A 96 4.42 -5.13 11.87
CA ALA A 96 5.43 -5.96 12.50
C ALA A 96 6.45 -6.53 11.50
N ALA A 97 6.05 -6.83 10.27
CA ALA A 97 6.99 -7.26 9.24
C ALA A 97 7.98 -6.16 8.85
N ILE A 98 7.52 -4.90 8.76
CA ILE A 98 8.40 -3.74 8.53
C ILE A 98 9.30 -3.51 9.74
N ALA A 99 8.74 -3.51 10.95
CA ALA A 99 9.49 -3.38 12.19
C ALA A 99 10.57 -4.47 12.34
N GLY A 100 10.24 -5.73 12.09
CA GLY A 100 11.19 -6.84 12.11
C GLY A 100 12.29 -6.71 11.05
N ALA A 101 11.99 -6.11 9.89
CA ALA A 101 13.02 -5.81 8.89
C ALA A 101 14.02 -4.74 9.40
N VAL A 102 13.55 -3.73 10.13
CA VAL A 102 14.41 -2.75 10.79
C VAL A 102 15.28 -3.42 11.87
N LEU A 103 14.67 -4.21 12.75
CA LEU A 103 15.37 -4.87 13.86
C LEU A 103 16.42 -5.88 13.38
N SER A 104 16.16 -6.56 12.26
CA SER A 104 17.11 -7.52 11.66
C SER A 104 18.17 -6.87 10.77
N GLY A 105 18.14 -5.54 10.58
CA GLY A 105 19.06 -4.83 9.70
C GLY A 105 18.82 -5.07 8.20
N LYS A 106 17.68 -5.68 7.82
CA LYS A 106 17.27 -5.84 6.41
C LYS A 106 16.69 -4.55 5.83
N LEU A 107 16.28 -3.63 6.69
CA LEU A 107 15.80 -2.31 6.35
C LEU A 107 16.57 -1.32 7.22
N GLU A 108 17.12 -0.27 6.61
CA GLU A 108 17.77 0.80 7.37
C GLU A 108 16.73 1.46 8.29
N PRO A 109 17.09 1.85 9.52
CA PRO A 109 16.14 2.44 10.47
C PRO A 109 15.34 3.59 9.87
N GLU A 110 15.99 4.51 9.15
CA GLU A 110 15.35 5.68 8.54
C GLU A 110 14.29 5.33 7.47
N ASP A 111 14.38 4.15 6.85
CA ASP A 111 13.40 3.70 5.86
C ASP A 111 12.16 3.05 6.50
N GLY A 112 12.25 2.60 7.76
CA GLY A 112 11.15 1.99 8.50
C GLY A 112 9.93 2.91 8.62
N PRO A 113 10.07 4.11 9.23
CA PRO A 113 8.99 5.09 9.34
C PRO A 113 8.38 5.45 7.99
N ARG A 114 9.20 5.70 6.97
CA ARG A 114 8.74 6.00 5.62
C ARG A 114 7.87 4.90 5.03
N ARG A 115 8.28 3.63 5.18
CA ARG A 115 7.50 2.50 4.69
C ARG A 115 6.19 2.36 5.44
N ILE A 116 6.18 2.48 6.77
CA ILE A 116 4.93 2.47 7.55
C ILE A 116 4.01 3.63 7.14
N GLU A 117 4.56 4.81 6.89
CA GLU A 117 3.80 5.97 6.43
C GLU A 117 3.10 5.70 5.10
N VAL A 118 3.86 5.31 4.08
CA VAL A 118 3.34 5.09 2.71
C VAL A 118 2.44 3.86 2.63
N GLU A 119 2.82 2.75 3.26
CA GLU A 119 2.14 1.47 3.11
C GLU A 119 0.95 1.29 4.06
N ILE A 120 0.94 1.97 5.21
CA ILE A 120 -0.06 1.74 6.26
C ILE A 120 -0.78 3.02 6.66
N LEU A 121 -0.07 4.06 7.09
CA LEU A 121 -0.69 5.25 7.70
C LEU A 121 -1.50 6.05 6.68
N SER A 122 -0.88 6.42 5.56
CA SER A 122 -1.52 7.20 4.49
C SER A 122 -2.79 6.51 3.95
N PRO A 123 -2.78 5.20 3.59
CA PRO A 123 -3.99 4.50 3.13
C PRO A 123 -5.09 4.36 4.18
N LEU A 124 -4.74 4.34 5.48
CA LEU A 124 -5.69 4.07 6.57
C LEU A 124 -6.09 5.32 7.37
N GLY A 125 -5.66 6.51 6.94
CA GLY A 125 -6.02 7.77 7.59
C GLY A 125 -5.34 7.99 8.95
N HIS A 126 -4.10 7.54 9.10
CA HIS A 126 -3.24 7.75 10.28
C HIS A 126 -3.84 7.27 11.62
N PRO A 127 -4.04 5.95 11.80
CA PRO A 127 -4.44 5.37 13.09
C PRO A 127 -3.50 5.84 14.22
N ALA A 128 -4.08 6.22 15.36
CA ALA A 128 -3.35 6.80 16.48
C ALA A 128 -2.23 5.89 17.01
N SER A 129 -2.48 4.58 17.05
CA SER A 129 -1.53 3.57 17.51
C SER A 129 -0.26 3.46 16.67
N LEU A 130 -0.28 3.96 15.43
CA LEU A 130 0.89 3.97 14.54
C LEU A 130 1.36 5.40 14.21
N ARG A 131 0.66 6.44 14.66
CA ARG A 131 0.94 7.84 14.29
C ARG A 131 2.33 8.32 14.71
N GLU A 132 2.90 7.74 15.77
CA GLU A 132 4.26 8.07 16.21
C GLU A 132 5.31 7.88 15.10
N TRP A 133 5.08 6.94 14.19
CA TRP A 133 5.95 6.70 13.05
C TRP A 133 6.00 7.89 12.07
N CYS A 134 4.94 8.70 11.95
CA CYS A 134 5.00 9.93 11.14
C CYS A 134 6.08 10.89 11.68
N TYR A 135 6.13 11.06 13.00
CA TYR A 135 7.07 11.97 13.63
C TYR A 135 8.50 11.45 13.53
N LEU A 136 8.69 10.13 13.65
CA LEU A 136 10.00 9.50 13.45
C LEU A 136 10.51 9.66 12.01
N ASP A 137 9.64 9.66 11.00
CA ASP A 137 10.04 9.94 9.60
C ASP A 137 10.54 11.39 9.44
N ASP A 138 9.94 12.33 10.16
CA ASP A 138 10.39 13.74 10.21
C ASP A 138 11.56 13.97 11.21
N GLY A 139 12.01 12.94 11.94
CA GLY A 139 13.08 13.04 12.92
C GLY A 139 12.67 13.68 14.25
N PHE A 140 11.42 13.52 14.69
CA PHE A 140 10.89 14.07 15.94
C PHE A 140 10.38 12.98 16.90
N LEU A 141 10.63 13.18 18.20
CA LEU A 141 9.84 12.57 19.27
C LEU A 141 8.70 13.51 19.65
N LEU A 142 7.53 12.96 19.99
CA LEU A 142 6.39 13.74 20.45
C LEU A 142 6.49 14.14 21.91
N ASP A 143 7.00 13.25 22.76
CA ASP A 143 7.10 13.48 24.20
C ASP A 143 8.42 12.92 24.76
N PRO A 144 9.40 13.78 25.10
CA PRO A 144 9.38 15.23 24.92
C PRO A 144 9.47 15.61 23.43
N TYR A 145 8.87 16.75 23.05
CA TYR A 145 9.01 17.28 21.69
C TYR A 145 10.47 17.64 21.39
N ARG A 146 11.18 16.74 20.70
CA ARG A 146 12.63 16.82 20.49
C ARG A 146 12.98 16.30 19.11
N ARG A 147 13.79 17.09 18.39
CA ARG A 147 14.42 16.64 17.14
C ARG A 147 15.55 15.66 17.44
N LEU A 148 15.54 14.54 16.75
CA LEU A 148 16.56 13.49 16.78
C LEU A 148 17.24 13.39 15.42
N GLU A 149 18.53 13.07 15.44
CA GLU A 149 19.31 12.86 14.22
C GLU A 149 20.31 11.73 14.43
N GLY A 150 20.76 11.13 13.33
CA GLY A 150 21.81 10.12 13.30
C GLY A 150 21.53 8.94 14.25
N PRO A 151 22.51 8.53 15.08
CA PRO A 151 22.36 7.35 15.94
C PRO A 151 21.19 7.43 16.92
N ALA A 152 20.85 8.63 17.42
CA ALA A 152 19.75 8.80 18.37
C ALA A 152 18.38 8.57 17.72
N LEU A 153 18.21 9.01 16.46
CA LEU A 153 17.00 8.76 15.68
C LEU A 153 16.88 7.27 15.36
N ALA A 154 17.96 6.65 14.89
CA ALA A 154 18.00 5.22 14.59
C ALA A 154 17.61 4.37 15.81
N GLU A 155 18.07 4.76 17.00
CA GLU A 155 17.74 4.06 18.24
C GLU A 155 16.27 4.24 18.64
N ALA A 156 15.74 5.45 18.52
CA ALA A 156 14.31 5.69 18.76
C ALA A 156 13.42 4.88 17.82
N ILE A 157 13.81 4.75 16.55
CA ILE A 157 13.10 3.93 15.56
C ILE A 157 13.16 2.45 15.94
N ARG A 158 14.33 1.94 16.34
CA ARG A 158 14.48 0.54 16.76
C ARG A 158 13.60 0.22 17.97
N ARG A 159 13.62 1.07 19.01
CA ARG A 159 12.73 0.91 20.16
C ARG A 159 11.26 0.88 19.75
N LYS A 160 10.85 1.77 18.83
CA LYS A 160 9.47 1.76 18.31
C LYS A 160 9.15 0.49 17.52
N ALA A 161 10.12 -0.04 16.77
CA ALA A 161 9.99 -1.29 16.05
C ALA A 161 9.80 -2.47 17.02
N GLU A 162 10.51 -2.52 18.16
CA GLU A 162 10.31 -3.53 19.22
C GLU A 162 8.88 -3.47 19.76
N GLU A 163 8.40 -2.28 20.16
CA GLU A 163 7.04 -2.09 20.67
C GLU A 163 5.96 -2.58 19.67
N VAL A 164 6.15 -2.30 18.37
CA VAL A 164 5.23 -2.75 17.33
C VAL A 164 5.28 -4.28 17.16
N ALA A 165 6.48 -4.87 17.18
CA ALA A 165 6.64 -6.32 17.05
C ALA A 165 5.98 -7.06 18.22
N GLU A 166 6.25 -6.63 19.47
CA GLU A 166 5.65 -7.20 20.69
C GLU A 166 4.13 -6.99 20.73
N GLY A 167 3.67 -5.78 20.38
CA GLY A 167 2.25 -5.45 20.31
C GLY A 167 1.50 -6.26 19.25
N ALA A 168 2.17 -6.57 18.13
CA ALA A 168 1.62 -7.45 17.12
C ALA A 168 1.61 -8.91 17.59
N GLU A 169 2.67 -9.43 18.17
CA GLU A 169 2.72 -10.82 18.67
C GLU A 169 1.63 -11.09 19.71
N SER A 170 1.50 -10.21 20.71
CA SER A 170 0.48 -10.27 21.77
C SER A 170 -0.96 -10.00 21.30
N GLY A 171 -1.13 -9.53 20.06
CA GLY A 171 -2.42 -9.13 19.49
C GLY A 171 -2.97 -7.80 20.02
N GLU A 172 -2.24 -7.10 20.90
CA GLU A 172 -2.65 -5.81 21.45
C GLU A 172 -2.76 -4.72 20.36
N LEU A 173 -1.79 -4.65 19.45
CA LEU A 173 -1.80 -3.70 18.34
C LEU A 173 -3.04 -3.92 17.46
N ALA A 174 -3.38 -5.16 17.16
CA ALA A 174 -4.57 -5.50 16.39
C ALA A 174 -5.87 -5.04 17.09
N ARG A 175 -5.95 -5.20 18.41
CA ARG A 175 -7.11 -4.71 19.21
C ARG A 175 -7.24 -3.20 19.15
N ARG A 176 -6.14 -2.45 19.29
CA ARG A 176 -6.15 -0.98 19.19
C ARG A 176 -6.57 -0.52 17.78
N LEU A 177 -5.95 -1.10 16.75
CA LEU A 177 -6.26 -0.80 15.35
C LEU A 177 -7.72 -1.09 14.97
N ALA A 178 -8.34 -2.11 15.56
CA ALA A 178 -9.74 -2.43 15.31
C ALA A 178 -10.70 -1.31 15.74
N GLY A 179 -10.33 -0.51 16.76
CA GLY A 179 -11.10 0.65 17.21
C GLY A 179 -10.77 1.96 16.48
N GLU A 180 -9.61 2.03 15.83
CA GLU A 180 -9.11 3.26 15.20
C GLU A 180 -9.35 3.33 13.70
N ILE A 181 -9.23 2.20 12.99
CA ILE A 181 -9.31 2.20 11.53
C ILE A 181 -10.77 2.28 11.09
N ARG A 182 -11.10 3.37 10.38
CA ARG A 182 -12.36 3.47 9.64
C ARG A 182 -12.16 2.91 8.23
N TRP A 183 -12.63 1.69 8.04
CA TRP A 183 -12.66 1.09 6.70
C TRP A 183 -13.68 1.83 5.82
N PRO A 184 -13.32 2.21 4.58
CA PRO A 184 -14.31 2.68 3.63
C PRO A 184 -15.41 1.61 3.50
N ARG A 185 -16.65 1.99 3.81
CA ARG A 185 -17.79 1.08 3.72
C ARG A 185 -18.09 0.83 2.24
N GLY A 186 -17.93 -0.40 1.80
CA GLY A 186 -18.61 -0.91 0.60
C GLY A 186 -18.13 -0.40 -0.76
N GLU A 187 -17.19 0.53 -0.84
CA GLU A 187 -16.45 0.74 -2.07
C GLU A 187 -15.29 -0.25 -2.07
N ALA A 188 -15.45 -1.37 -2.79
CA ALA A 188 -14.29 -2.11 -3.28
C ALA A 188 -13.32 -1.05 -3.85
N PRO A 189 -12.04 -1.05 -3.48
CA PRO A 189 -11.09 -0.03 -3.91
C PRO A 189 -11.27 0.15 -5.41
N THR A 190 -11.80 1.31 -5.81
CA THR A 190 -12.00 1.61 -7.22
C THR A 190 -10.60 1.71 -7.78
N ARG A 191 -10.18 0.60 -8.42
CA ARG A 191 -8.89 0.36 -9.07
C ARG A 191 -8.38 1.70 -9.61
N SER A 192 -7.50 2.35 -8.84
CA SER A 192 -7.18 3.76 -9.08
C SER A 192 -6.69 3.87 -10.52
N GLY A 193 -7.31 4.75 -11.28
CA GLY A 193 -7.20 4.80 -12.73
C GLY A 193 -5.76 4.86 -13.23
N ARG A 194 -5.22 3.71 -13.65
CA ARG A 194 -4.42 3.69 -14.88
C ARG A 194 -5.41 3.67 -16.03
N SER A 195 -5.86 4.86 -16.42
CA SER A 195 -6.42 5.06 -17.76
C SER A 195 -5.36 4.62 -18.76
N ARG A 196 -5.47 3.37 -19.25
CA ARG A 196 -5.00 3.05 -20.58
C ARG A 196 -5.80 3.94 -21.51
N THR A 197 -5.20 5.02 -21.99
CA THR A 197 -5.59 5.63 -23.25
C THR A 197 -5.31 4.59 -24.33
N SER A 198 -6.23 3.64 -24.51
CA SER A 198 -6.31 2.89 -25.74
C SER A 198 -6.88 3.83 -26.78
N ASP A 199 -6.08 4.06 -27.82
CA ASP A 199 -6.43 4.76 -29.04
C ASP A 199 -7.84 4.39 -29.51
N THR A 200 -8.76 5.35 -29.43
CA THR A 200 -9.99 5.29 -30.20
C THR A 200 -9.64 5.56 -31.65
N GLU A 201 -9.57 4.47 -32.41
CA GLU A 201 -9.73 4.45 -33.85
C GLU A 201 -10.99 5.26 -34.22
N ASN A 202 -10.74 6.33 -34.95
CA ASN A 202 -11.70 7.32 -35.36
C ASN A 202 -12.47 6.78 -36.57
N ASP A 203 -13.65 6.20 -36.37
CA ASP A 203 -14.61 5.95 -37.45
C ASP A 203 -15.93 6.65 -37.13
N SER A 204 -16.06 7.86 -37.70
CA SER A 204 -17.26 8.70 -37.59
C SER A 204 -18.18 8.45 -38.79
N PRO A 205 -19.45 8.05 -38.58
CA PRO A 205 -20.44 8.15 -39.63
C PRO A 205 -20.99 9.58 -39.69
N LYS A 206 -20.92 10.17 -40.89
CA LYS A 206 -21.58 11.43 -41.26
C LYS A 206 -23.08 11.37 -40.91
N LYS A 207 -23.54 12.24 -40.01
CA LYS A 207 -24.94 12.65 -39.92
C LYS A 207 -25.04 14.15 -40.13
N GLU A 208 -25.69 14.51 -41.22
CA GLU A 208 -26.14 15.86 -41.53
C GLU A 208 -27.21 16.27 -40.50
N VAL A 209 -27.05 17.44 -39.89
CA VAL A 209 -28.08 18.10 -39.07
C VAL A 209 -28.40 19.44 -39.74
N PRO A 210 -29.69 19.77 -39.93
CA PRO A 210 -30.10 20.98 -40.63
C PRO A 210 -29.94 22.23 -39.77
N MET A 211 -29.66 23.34 -40.46
CA MET A 211 -29.57 24.69 -39.92
C MET A 211 -30.89 25.13 -39.27
N SER A 212 -30.79 25.78 -38.12
CA SER A 212 -31.86 26.61 -37.57
C SER A 212 -31.21 27.84 -36.96
N ASP A 213 -31.46 28.97 -37.62
CA ASP A 213 -31.12 30.31 -37.18
C ASP A 213 -31.93 30.67 -35.93
N SER A 214 -31.24 31.03 -34.85
CA SER A 214 -31.83 31.85 -33.81
C SER A 214 -30.75 32.73 -33.18
N SER A 215 -30.74 33.98 -33.61
CA SER A 215 -29.94 35.07 -33.09
C SER A 215 -30.51 35.51 -31.74
N THR A 216 -29.76 35.31 -30.66
CA THR A 216 -29.95 36.04 -29.40
C THR A 216 -28.58 36.22 -28.76
N VAL A 217 -28.06 37.45 -28.85
CA VAL A 217 -26.77 37.86 -28.30
C VAL A 217 -26.92 38.07 -26.79
N PRO A 218 -26.22 37.31 -25.91
CA PRO A 218 -26.17 37.60 -24.49
C PRO A 218 -25.18 38.74 -24.19
N PRO A 219 -25.38 39.50 -23.10
CA PRO A 219 -24.53 40.61 -22.71
C PRO A 219 -23.11 40.15 -22.31
N GLU A 220 -22.13 40.96 -22.72
CA GLU A 220 -20.70 40.77 -22.51
C GLU A 220 -20.39 40.58 -21.02
N THR A 221 -19.84 39.41 -20.69
CA THR A 221 -19.21 39.15 -19.39
C THR A 221 -17.81 39.78 -19.43
N PRO A 222 -17.37 40.53 -18.41
CA PRO A 222 -16.02 41.09 -18.36
C PRO A 222 -15.01 39.95 -18.51
N GLN A 223 -14.18 40.03 -19.55
CA GLN A 223 -13.09 39.11 -19.80
C GLN A 223 -12.10 39.21 -18.64
N GLY A 224 -12.26 38.33 -17.64
CA GLY A 224 -11.18 37.99 -16.74
C GLY A 224 -10.04 37.45 -17.58
N GLU A 225 -8.87 38.08 -17.47
CA GLU A 225 -7.63 37.67 -18.12
C GLU A 225 -7.47 36.15 -17.98
N ARG A 226 -7.54 35.45 -19.11
CA ARG A 226 -7.25 34.02 -19.14
C ARG A 226 -5.82 33.87 -18.61
N PRO A 227 -5.56 33.01 -17.61
CA PRO A 227 -4.19 32.71 -17.23
C PRO A 227 -3.48 32.23 -18.50
N HIS A 228 -2.47 32.99 -18.92
CA HIS A 228 -1.65 32.68 -20.08
C HIS A 228 -1.25 31.20 -20.06
N ASP A 229 -1.25 30.57 -21.22
CA ASP A 229 -0.73 29.22 -21.43
C ASP A 229 0.72 29.16 -20.92
N LEU A 230 0.89 28.82 -19.65
CA LEU A 230 2.21 28.63 -19.06
C LEU A 230 2.82 27.43 -19.76
N THR A 231 3.91 27.66 -20.48
CA THR A 231 4.67 26.59 -21.06
C THR A 231 5.31 25.76 -19.95
N ALA A 232 5.74 24.53 -20.27
CA ALA A 232 6.49 23.72 -19.31
C ALA A 232 7.74 24.45 -18.79
N ALA A 233 8.35 25.33 -19.61
CA ALA A 233 9.47 26.17 -19.19
C ALA A 233 9.05 27.21 -18.14
N ASP A 234 7.91 27.89 -18.33
CA ASP A 234 7.41 28.88 -17.36
C ASP A 234 7.07 28.24 -16.01
N LEU A 235 6.58 27.00 -16.02
CA LEU A 235 6.33 26.23 -14.80
C LEU A 235 7.64 25.84 -14.10
N ILE A 236 8.67 25.44 -14.86
CA ILE A 236 9.99 25.10 -14.29
C ILE A 236 10.65 26.33 -13.66
N ASP A 237 10.60 27.48 -14.33
CA ASP A 237 11.19 28.72 -13.82
C ASP A 237 10.45 29.19 -12.56
N ARG A 238 9.12 29.10 -12.55
CA ARG A 238 8.32 29.49 -11.38
C ARG A 238 8.51 28.56 -10.19
N VAL A 239 8.63 27.25 -10.43
CA VAL A 239 8.98 26.29 -9.37
C VAL A 239 10.39 26.57 -8.85
N THR A 240 11.34 26.89 -9.73
CA THR A 240 12.73 27.22 -9.34
C THR A 240 12.78 28.51 -8.52
N GLU A 241 12.02 29.54 -8.89
CA GLU A 241 11.92 30.79 -8.13
C GLU A 241 11.34 30.55 -6.72
N ILE A 242 10.24 29.79 -6.64
CA ILE A 242 9.61 29.43 -5.36
C ILE A 242 10.59 28.64 -4.48
N LEU A 243 11.30 27.67 -5.07
CA LEU A 243 12.29 26.86 -4.38
C LEU A 243 13.52 27.64 -3.92
N SER A 244 13.95 28.67 -4.67
CA SER A 244 15.09 29.52 -4.31
C SER A 244 14.82 30.41 -3.09
N ARG A 245 13.54 30.69 -2.81
CA ARG A 245 13.08 31.47 -1.65
C ARG A 245 12.70 30.60 -0.45
N ALA A 246 12.61 29.29 -0.63
CA ALA A 246 12.26 28.37 0.42
C ALA A 246 13.49 28.07 1.30
N GLU A 247 13.27 27.84 2.60
CA GLU A 247 14.36 27.39 3.47
C GLU A 247 14.99 26.09 2.93
N PRO A 248 16.32 25.88 3.08
CA PRO A 248 17.00 24.70 2.54
C PRO A 248 16.36 23.36 2.92
N ALA A 249 15.70 23.28 4.08
CA ALA A 249 14.97 22.10 4.52
C ALA A 249 13.75 21.76 3.62
N VAL A 250 13.05 22.77 3.09
CA VAL A 250 11.90 22.60 2.19
C VAL A 250 12.37 22.14 0.80
N TYR A 251 13.51 22.67 0.34
CA TYR A 251 14.12 22.29 -0.94
C TYR A 251 14.46 20.79 -0.99
N HIS A 252 15.10 20.26 0.06
CA HIS A 252 15.43 18.84 0.13
C HIS A 252 14.19 17.93 0.19
N ARG A 253 13.11 18.38 0.85
CA ARG A 253 11.85 17.64 0.93
C ARG A 253 11.16 17.55 -0.43
N VAL A 254 11.10 18.65 -1.19
CA VAL A 254 10.51 18.68 -2.54
C VAL A 254 11.33 17.85 -3.53
N LEU A 255 12.65 17.97 -3.52
CA LEU A 255 13.51 17.19 -4.42
C LEU A 255 13.47 15.68 -4.11
N ARG A 256 13.41 15.28 -2.84
CA ARG A 256 13.22 13.85 -2.48
C ARG A 256 11.87 13.33 -2.94
N GLY A 257 10.79 14.11 -2.77
CA GLY A 257 9.46 13.74 -3.26
C GLY A 257 9.39 13.57 -4.78
N LEU A 258 10.09 14.42 -5.54
CA LEU A 258 10.15 14.34 -7.00
C LEU A 258 11.04 13.19 -7.50
N ALA A 259 12.15 12.89 -6.81
CA ALA A 259 13.03 11.77 -7.16
C ALA A 259 12.33 10.40 -7.03
N MET A 260 11.38 10.28 -6.10
CA MET A 260 10.64 9.04 -5.84
C MET A 260 9.43 8.80 -6.77
N ARG A 261 9.06 9.78 -7.60
CA ARG A 261 7.98 9.63 -8.62
C ARG A 261 8.48 9.16 -9.99
N ARG A 262 9.77 8.81 -10.13
CA ARG A 262 10.23 8.18 -11.37
C ARG A 262 9.65 6.75 -11.46
N PRO A 263 8.96 6.41 -12.56
CA PRO A 263 8.51 5.05 -12.78
C PRO A 263 9.74 4.19 -13.02
N TRP A 264 9.92 3.17 -12.18
CA TRP A 264 10.68 1.97 -12.54
C TRP A 264 9.71 1.01 -13.25
#